data_AF-A0A061J4I8-F1
#
_entry.id   AF-A0A061J4I8-F1
#
_cell.length_a   1.000
_cell.length_b   1.000
_cell.length_c   1.000
_cell.angle_alpha   90.00
_cell.angle_beta   90.00
_cell.angle_gamma   90.00
#
_symmetry.space_group_name_H-M   'P 1'
#
loop_
_entity.id
_entity.type
_entity.pdbx_description
1 polymer ?
#
loop_
_entity_poly.entity_id
_entity_poly.type
_entity_poly.pdbx_seq_one_letter_code
_entity_poly.pdbx_strand_id
1 'polypeptide(L)'
;MSDRKIAFVDRNRDLYFGSIHQRLGVQKISTMTSSLAWHDRHEILTAIADGHLTTWYYPTIVFSDRDLLPITKTVRDDGVDEFSRNDRIVSFDGTRVSVRRGVDGALLTFNTSPYPSMAFEHVAQHDWNAAIRLARFLDDKPLWGILTGLALRQGELNVAEVGYGALFELDKVRYIRQLKGIPTPEGRQAELALFQRRHAEAERILLHAGLIYRCIDMHIRLFNWERALEIATERKTHVSTVLARRQRYLDAVGKEETIPLFKELASSVSVDWDLVLEKVKQEEVKESQLPGARPYQ
;
A
#
# COMPACT_ATOMS: atom_id res chain seq x y z
N MET A 1 -10.72 -12.14 -11.68
CA MET A 1 -11.20 -10.93 -12.40
C MET A 1 -9.99 -10.03 -12.60
N SER A 2 -9.70 -9.65 -13.85
CA SER A 2 -8.53 -8.82 -14.20
C SER A 2 -8.57 -7.48 -13.47
N ASP A 3 -7.51 -7.11 -12.77
CA ASP A 3 -7.39 -5.84 -12.07
C ASP A 3 -7.21 -4.68 -13.06
N ARG A 4 -8.32 -4.24 -13.67
CA ARG A 4 -8.31 -3.20 -14.71
C ARG A 4 -7.96 -1.85 -14.10
N LYS A 5 -6.96 -1.20 -14.69
CA LYS A 5 -6.52 0.16 -14.35
C LYS A 5 -6.86 1.14 -15.47
N ILE A 6 -6.92 2.40 -15.11
CA ILE A 6 -7.13 3.51 -16.04
C ILE A 6 -6.09 4.58 -15.76
N ALA A 7 -5.51 5.13 -16.83
CA ALA A 7 -4.67 6.31 -16.79
C ALA A 7 -5.22 7.32 -17.79
N PHE A 8 -5.37 8.57 -17.37
CA PHE A 8 -5.87 9.64 -18.23
C PHE A 8 -5.19 10.96 -17.90
N VAL A 9 -5.15 11.84 -18.89
CA VAL A 9 -4.57 13.18 -18.77
C VAL A 9 -5.72 14.19 -18.84
N ASP A 10 -5.78 15.09 -17.86
CA ASP A 10 -6.81 16.13 -17.83
C ASP A 10 -6.45 17.33 -18.75
N ARG A 11 -7.32 18.35 -18.78
CA ARG A 11 -7.08 19.58 -19.55
C ARG A 11 -5.87 20.38 -19.05
N ASN A 12 -5.53 20.25 -17.77
CA ASN A 12 -4.36 20.88 -17.15
C ASN A 12 -3.07 20.11 -17.42
N ARG A 13 -3.14 18.98 -18.14
CA ARG A 13 -2.04 18.05 -18.42
C ARG A 13 -1.53 17.33 -17.18
N ASP A 14 -2.39 17.16 -16.20
CA ASP A 14 -2.13 16.31 -15.05
C ASP A 14 -2.48 14.86 -15.41
N LEU A 15 -1.52 13.96 -15.17
CA LEU A 15 -1.68 12.54 -15.36
C LEU A 15 -2.26 11.93 -14.08
N TYR A 16 -3.41 11.30 -14.25
CA TYR A 16 -4.16 10.63 -13.21
C TYR A 16 -4.15 9.11 -13.43
N PHE A 17 -4.08 8.36 -12.34
CA PHE A 17 -4.05 6.90 -12.33
C PHE A 17 -5.08 6.36 -11.34
N GLY A 18 -5.88 5.38 -11.78
CA GLY A 18 -7.00 4.83 -11.03
C GLY A 18 -7.13 3.32 -11.23
N SER A 19 -7.67 2.62 -10.23
CA SER A 19 -8.22 1.27 -10.43
C SER A 19 -9.72 1.38 -10.68
N ILE A 20 -10.25 0.61 -11.63
CA ILE A 20 -11.67 0.66 -11.99
C ILE A 20 -12.54 0.01 -10.91
N HIS A 21 -12.02 -1.03 -10.25
CA HIS A 21 -12.79 -1.84 -9.29
C HIS A 21 -12.60 -1.40 -7.84
N GLN A 22 -11.51 -0.71 -7.52
CA GLN A 22 -11.31 -0.20 -6.18
C GLN A 22 -12.01 1.16 -6.04
N ARG A 23 -12.70 1.35 -4.92
CA ARG A 23 -13.23 2.68 -4.52
C ARG A 23 -12.13 3.66 -4.10
N LEU A 24 -10.87 3.26 -4.22
CA LEU A 24 -9.71 4.13 -4.02
C LEU A 24 -9.75 5.17 -5.13
N GLY A 25 -9.96 6.43 -4.75
CA GLY A 25 -10.05 7.55 -5.67
C GLY A 25 -8.83 7.66 -6.58
N VAL A 26 -9.02 8.27 -7.74
CA VAL A 26 -7.97 8.46 -8.74
C VAL A 26 -6.85 9.34 -8.16
N GLN A 27 -5.60 8.92 -8.34
CA GLN A 27 -4.41 9.60 -7.81
C GLN A 27 -3.66 10.34 -8.92
N LYS A 28 -3.22 11.56 -8.64
CA LYS A 28 -2.34 12.31 -9.54
C LYS A 28 -0.91 11.77 -9.43
N ILE A 29 -0.34 11.31 -10.54
CA ILE A 29 1.00 10.70 -10.59
C ILE A 29 2.05 11.56 -11.31
N SER A 30 1.63 12.45 -12.21
CA SER A 30 2.52 13.38 -12.91
C SER A 30 1.80 14.65 -13.33
N THR A 31 2.57 15.69 -13.62
CA THR A 31 2.14 16.96 -14.23
C THR A 31 2.70 17.07 -15.65
N MET A 32 2.24 18.06 -16.41
CA MET A 32 2.79 18.45 -17.72
C MET A 32 2.96 17.28 -18.70
N THR A 33 2.00 16.35 -18.67
CA THR A 33 2.03 15.14 -19.50
C THR A 33 1.37 15.40 -20.86
N SER A 34 2.06 15.09 -21.96
CA SER A 34 1.55 15.32 -23.32
C SER A 34 1.00 14.06 -23.99
N SER A 35 1.62 12.91 -23.75
CA SER A 35 1.26 11.63 -24.36
C SER A 35 1.53 10.48 -23.39
N LEU A 36 0.71 9.43 -23.44
CA LEU A 36 0.83 8.24 -22.60
C LEU A 36 0.60 6.98 -23.44
N ALA A 37 1.27 5.89 -23.07
CA ALA A 37 1.03 4.56 -23.61
C ALA A 37 1.27 3.48 -22.54
N TRP A 38 0.47 2.42 -22.58
CA TRP A 38 0.66 1.23 -21.77
C TRP A 38 1.56 0.25 -22.49
N HIS A 39 2.32 -0.52 -21.73
CA HIS A 39 3.04 -1.69 -22.23
C HIS A 39 2.05 -2.78 -22.65
N ASP A 40 2.41 -3.56 -23.68
CA ASP A 40 1.56 -4.60 -24.27
C ASP A 40 1.14 -5.72 -23.30
N ARG A 41 2.05 -6.19 -22.42
CA ARG A 41 1.86 -7.36 -21.53
C ARG A 41 1.76 -7.02 -20.05
N HIS A 42 2.47 -6.00 -19.58
CA HIS A 42 2.60 -5.70 -18.15
C HIS A 42 1.94 -4.36 -17.79
N GLU A 43 1.70 -4.13 -16.51
CA GLU A 43 1.11 -2.88 -16.00
C GLU A 43 2.10 -1.69 -15.97
N ILE A 44 3.04 -1.66 -16.92
CA ILE A 44 4.03 -0.60 -17.07
C ILE A 44 3.39 0.55 -17.87
N LEU A 45 3.57 1.77 -17.39
CA LEU A 45 3.06 2.98 -18.03
C LEU A 45 4.23 3.86 -18.46
N THR A 46 4.22 4.32 -19.71
CA THR A 46 5.18 5.30 -20.21
C THR A 46 4.46 6.56 -20.64
N ALA A 47 4.99 7.72 -20.27
CA ALA A 47 4.47 9.00 -20.70
C ALA A 47 5.59 9.99 -21.01
N ILE A 48 5.29 10.93 -21.90
CA ILE A 48 6.11 12.13 -22.08
C ILE A 48 5.62 13.14 -21.04
N ALA A 49 6.43 13.37 -20.02
CA ALA A 49 6.11 14.26 -18.90
C ALA A 49 7.25 15.26 -18.74
N ASP A 50 6.91 16.55 -18.68
CA ASP A 50 7.87 17.63 -18.51
C ASP A 50 9.00 17.63 -19.56
N GLY A 51 8.67 17.30 -20.82
CA GLY A 51 9.64 17.23 -21.90
C GLY A 51 10.52 15.97 -21.91
N HIS A 52 10.38 15.06 -20.95
CA HIS A 52 11.16 13.83 -20.85
C HIS A 52 10.31 12.57 -20.99
N LEU A 53 10.91 11.49 -21.49
CA LEU A 53 10.28 10.18 -21.51
C LEU A 53 10.37 9.56 -20.11
N THR A 54 9.25 9.52 -19.41
CA THR A 54 9.12 8.94 -18.08
C THR A 54 8.45 7.58 -18.16
N THR A 55 9.08 6.56 -17.58
CA THR A 55 8.52 5.20 -17.47
C THR A 55 8.25 4.88 -16.00
N TRP A 56 7.01 4.51 -15.67
CA TRP A 56 6.62 3.94 -14.39
C TRP A 56 6.49 2.43 -14.56
N TYR A 57 7.40 1.68 -13.94
CA TYR A 57 7.40 0.22 -14.06
C TYR A 57 6.27 -0.44 -13.25
N TYR A 58 5.84 0.17 -12.15
CA TYR A 58 4.77 -0.38 -11.32
C TYR A 58 3.89 0.74 -10.70
N PRO A 59 3.05 1.42 -11.49
CA PRO A 59 2.22 2.54 -11.05
C PRO A 59 1.15 2.13 -10.02
N THR A 60 0.76 0.86 -9.97
CA THR A 60 -0.19 0.34 -8.96
C THR A 60 0.32 0.49 -7.53
N ILE A 61 1.64 0.63 -7.34
CA ILE A 61 2.25 0.83 -6.03
C ILE A 61 1.68 2.04 -5.27
N VAL A 62 1.14 3.05 -5.98
CA VAL A 62 0.53 4.24 -5.37
C VAL A 62 -0.58 3.89 -4.39
N PHE A 63 -1.32 2.81 -4.63
CA PHE A 63 -2.40 2.37 -3.76
C PHE A 63 -1.90 1.61 -2.52
N SER A 64 -0.68 1.08 -2.55
CA SER A 64 -0.09 0.33 -1.44
C SER A 64 0.87 1.20 -0.64
N ASP A 65 1.85 1.81 -1.31
CA ASP A 65 2.87 2.66 -0.73
C ASP A 65 3.25 3.77 -1.72
N ARG A 66 2.81 4.99 -1.42
CA ARG A 66 3.04 6.17 -2.27
C ARG A 66 4.52 6.55 -2.35
N ASP A 67 5.30 6.25 -1.32
CA ASP A 67 6.71 6.66 -1.26
C ASP A 67 7.59 5.83 -2.20
N LEU A 68 7.11 4.66 -2.63
CA LEU A 68 7.80 3.81 -3.60
C LEU A 68 7.52 4.21 -5.06
N LEU A 69 6.54 5.08 -5.33
CA LEU A 69 6.25 5.53 -6.70
C LEU A 69 7.45 6.25 -7.36
N PRO A 70 8.13 7.22 -6.70
CA PRO A 70 9.31 7.86 -7.27
C PRO A 70 10.46 6.89 -7.51
N ILE A 71 10.58 5.84 -6.70
CA ILE A 71 11.65 4.84 -6.80
C ILE A 71 11.42 3.93 -8.02
N THR A 72 10.17 3.56 -8.30
CA THR A 72 9.78 2.72 -9.44
C THR A 72 9.59 3.48 -10.75
N LYS A 73 9.96 4.78 -10.75
CA LYS A 73 9.95 5.67 -11.89
C LYS A 73 11.37 5.86 -12.42
N THR A 74 11.56 5.75 -13.73
CA THR A 74 12.78 6.17 -14.41
C THR A 74 12.47 7.28 -15.40
N VAL A 75 13.20 8.38 -15.30
CA VAL A 75 13.17 9.47 -16.28
C VAL A 75 14.38 9.30 -17.18
N ARG A 76 14.14 9.26 -18.48
CA ARG A 76 15.21 9.36 -19.46
C ARG A 76 15.58 10.84 -19.61
N ASP A 77 16.76 11.19 -19.13
CA ASP A 77 17.37 12.49 -19.30
C ASP A 77 18.71 12.33 -20.03
N ASP A 78 18.62 11.99 -21.31
CA ASP A 78 19.81 11.77 -22.14
C ASP A 78 20.35 13.10 -22.72
N GLY A 79 19.78 14.26 -22.34
CA GLY A 79 20.19 15.61 -22.77
C GLY A 79 20.08 15.93 -24.26
N VAL A 80 19.83 14.92 -25.11
CA VAL A 80 19.80 15.00 -26.58
C VAL A 80 18.37 15.07 -27.11
N ASP A 81 17.40 14.46 -26.42
CA ASP A 81 16.01 14.34 -26.86
C ASP A 81 15.05 15.05 -25.91
N GLU A 82 14.89 16.36 -26.09
CA GLU A 82 13.82 17.12 -25.43
C GLU A 82 12.53 16.98 -26.25
N PHE A 83 11.51 16.35 -25.66
CA PHE A 83 10.25 16.10 -26.34
C PHE A 83 9.34 17.33 -26.31
N SER A 84 8.75 17.61 -27.45
CA SER A 84 7.78 18.70 -27.59
C SER A 84 6.38 18.28 -27.13
N ARG A 85 5.49 19.27 -26.94
CA ARG A 85 4.07 19.03 -26.66
C ARG A 85 3.36 18.19 -27.75
N ASN A 86 3.84 18.26 -28.99
CA ASN A 86 3.19 17.61 -30.13
C ASN A 86 3.67 16.17 -30.34
N ASP A 87 4.67 15.73 -29.58
CA ASP A 87 5.21 14.39 -29.70
C ASP A 87 4.23 13.37 -29.11
N ARG A 88 4.07 12.24 -29.80
CA ARG A 88 3.08 11.21 -29.47
C ARG A 88 3.77 9.87 -29.35
N ILE A 89 3.52 9.17 -28.23
CA ILE A 89 3.91 7.77 -28.10
C ILE A 89 2.97 6.94 -28.97
N VAL A 90 3.54 6.14 -29.87
CA VAL A 90 2.80 5.31 -30.83
C VAL A 90 2.56 3.93 -30.26
N SER A 91 3.61 3.28 -29.76
CA SER A 91 3.54 1.95 -29.17
C SER A 91 4.59 1.73 -28.10
N PHE A 92 4.32 0.77 -27.22
CA PHE A 92 5.26 0.27 -26.22
C PHE A 92 5.20 -1.25 -26.18
N ASP A 93 6.11 -1.88 -26.93
CA ASP A 93 6.14 -3.32 -27.15
C ASP A 93 7.44 -3.91 -26.58
N GLY A 94 7.31 -4.73 -25.54
CA GLY A 94 8.46 -5.26 -24.80
C GLY A 94 9.37 -4.16 -24.27
N THR A 95 10.62 -4.11 -24.71
CA THR A 95 11.57 -3.07 -24.29
C THR A 95 11.60 -1.85 -25.22
N ARG A 96 10.76 -1.79 -26.25
CA ARG A 96 10.83 -0.74 -27.27
C ARG A 96 9.66 0.24 -27.14
N VAL A 97 9.98 1.51 -26.95
CA VAL A 97 9.04 2.62 -26.96
C VAL A 97 9.23 3.40 -28.25
N SER A 98 8.19 3.45 -29.08
CA SER A 98 8.21 4.20 -30.34
C SER A 98 7.51 5.54 -30.15
N VAL A 99 8.23 6.64 -30.39
CA VAL A 99 7.72 8.01 -30.25
C VAL A 99 7.78 8.71 -31.61
N ARG A 100 6.66 9.28 -32.04
CA ARG A 100 6.59 10.09 -33.23
C ARG A 100 6.77 11.56 -32.88
N ARG A 101 7.81 12.19 -33.42
CA ARG A 101 8.04 13.63 -33.26
C ARG A 101 6.98 14.43 -34.00
N GLY A 102 6.42 15.44 -33.36
CA GLY A 102 5.40 16.30 -33.94
C GLY A 102 5.92 17.31 -34.97
N VAL A 103 7.22 17.65 -34.93
CA VAL A 103 7.82 18.64 -35.83
C VAL A 103 8.15 18.02 -37.19
N ASP A 104 8.95 16.97 -37.21
CA ASP A 104 9.48 16.36 -38.44
C ASP A 104 8.71 15.08 -38.85
N GLY A 105 7.78 14.60 -38.01
CA GLY A 105 7.06 13.35 -38.22
C GLY A 105 7.89 12.08 -38.07
N ALA A 106 9.19 12.21 -37.77
CA ALA A 106 10.15 11.12 -37.60
C ALA A 106 9.76 10.18 -36.44
N LEU A 107 10.01 8.89 -36.64
CA LEU A 107 9.76 7.86 -35.65
C LEU A 107 11.06 7.56 -34.88
N LEU A 108 11.13 8.00 -33.63
CA LEU A 108 12.21 7.67 -32.71
C LEU A 108 11.87 6.37 -31.97
N THR A 109 12.87 5.51 -31.78
CA THR A 109 12.73 4.27 -31.01
C THR A 109 13.67 4.33 -29.82
N PHE A 110 13.12 4.14 -28.63
CA PHE A 110 13.83 4.14 -27.38
C PHE A 110 13.75 2.77 -26.72
N ASN A 111 14.81 2.39 -26.00
CA ASN A 111 14.83 1.13 -25.25
C ASN A 111 14.55 1.39 -23.77
N THR A 112 13.76 0.56 -23.12
CA THR A 112 13.57 0.53 -21.66
C THR A 112 14.27 -0.68 -21.06
N SER A 113 14.40 -0.70 -19.74
CA SER A 113 15.04 -1.81 -19.03
C SER A 113 14.21 -3.09 -19.18
N PRO A 114 14.80 -4.25 -19.55
CA PRO A 114 14.10 -5.53 -19.62
C PRO A 114 13.85 -6.16 -18.24
N TYR A 115 14.62 -5.78 -17.22
CA TYR A 115 14.64 -6.46 -15.92
C TYR A 115 13.32 -6.38 -15.15
N PRO A 116 12.58 -5.26 -15.16
CA PRO A 116 11.22 -5.20 -14.61
C PRO A 116 10.27 -6.26 -15.18
N SER A 117 10.28 -6.47 -16.51
CA SER A 117 9.45 -7.48 -17.16
C SER A 117 9.83 -8.89 -16.71
N MET A 118 11.13 -9.19 -16.61
CA MET A 118 11.60 -10.46 -16.07
C MET A 118 11.20 -10.66 -14.60
N ALA A 119 11.23 -9.60 -13.79
CA ALA A 119 10.78 -9.66 -12.39
C ALA A 119 9.28 -9.97 -12.29
N PHE A 120 8.45 -9.38 -13.14
CA PHE A 120 7.02 -9.71 -13.22
C PHE A 120 6.79 -11.18 -13.59
N GLU A 121 7.58 -11.73 -14.52
CA GLU A 121 7.49 -13.15 -14.92
C GLU A 121 7.88 -14.10 -13.78
N HIS A 122 8.98 -13.83 -13.07
CA HIS A 122 9.39 -14.63 -11.91
C HIS A 122 8.35 -14.59 -10.78
N VAL A 123 7.75 -13.42 -10.52
CA VAL A 123 6.67 -13.28 -9.54
C VAL A 123 5.41 -14.02 -9.98
N ALA A 124 5.07 -14.00 -11.28
CA ALA A 124 3.94 -14.77 -11.81
C ALA A 124 4.15 -16.29 -11.67
N GLN A 125 5.41 -16.76 -11.70
CA GLN A 125 5.78 -18.15 -11.45
C GLN A 125 5.94 -18.49 -9.95
N HIS A 126 5.72 -17.52 -9.05
CA HIS A 126 5.98 -17.63 -7.60
C HIS A 126 7.45 -17.94 -7.23
N ASP A 127 8.42 -17.69 -8.12
CA ASP A 127 9.85 -17.84 -7.83
C ASP A 127 10.46 -16.54 -7.28
N TRP A 128 10.13 -16.25 -6.02
CA TRP A 128 10.65 -15.09 -5.31
C TRP A 128 12.17 -15.14 -5.11
N ASN A 129 12.75 -16.33 -5.02
CA ASN A 129 14.18 -16.51 -4.80
C ASN A 129 14.97 -16.07 -6.05
N ALA A 130 14.50 -16.43 -7.25
CA ALA A 130 15.09 -15.93 -8.50
C ALA A 130 14.95 -14.41 -8.61
N ALA A 131 13.78 -13.86 -8.29
CA ALA A 131 13.56 -12.41 -8.32
C ALA A 131 14.50 -11.64 -7.35
N ILE A 132 14.71 -12.16 -6.14
CA ILE A 132 15.67 -11.58 -5.18
C ILE A 132 17.11 -11.68 -5.70
N ARG A 133 17.50 -12.82 -6.30
CA ARG A 133 18.85 -12.97 -6.87
C ARG A 133 19.08 -11.98 -8.02
N LEU A 134 18.09 -11.81 -8.89
CA LEU A 134 18.10 -10.82 -9.96
C LEU A 134 18.26 -9.39 -9.40
N ALA A 135 17.47 -9.04 -8.38
CA ALA A 135 17.54 -7.73 -7.74
C ALA A 135 18.89 -7.48 -7.04
N ARG A 136 19.46 -8.49 -6.37
CA ARG A 136 20.81 -8.41 -5.77
C ARG A 136 21.92 -8.31 -6.80
N PHE A 137 21.78 -8.96 -7.95
CA PHE A 137 22.80 -8.96 -8.99
C PHE A 137 22.89 -7.59 -9.69
N LEU A 138 21.74 -6.97 -9.95
CA LEU A 138 21.68 -5.65 -10.60
C LEU A 138 21.91 -4.49 -9.65
N ASP A 139 21.57 -4.67 -8.36
CA ASP A 139 21.61 -3.65 -7.31
C ASP A 139 20.87 -2.35 -7.69
N ASP A 140 19.77 -2.48 -8.43
CA ASP A 140 19.01 -1.36 -8.98
C ASP A 140 17.80 -1.01 -8.11
N LYS A 141 17.67 0.25 -7.72
CA LYS A 141 16.61 0.75 -6.82
C LYS A 141 15.19 0.54 -7.34
N PRO A 142 14.83 0.91 -8.60
CA PRO A 142 13.52 0.63 -9.17
C PRO A 142 13.16 -0.85 -9.13
N LEU A 143 14.11 -1.76 -9.36
CA LEU A 143 13.86 -3.19 -9.34
C LEU A 143 13.48 -3.69 -7.93
N TRP A 144 14.21 -3.22 -6.90
CA TRP A 144 13.85 -3.47 -5.50
C TRP A 144 12.49 -2.86 -5.13
N GLY A 145 12.18 -1.66 -5.64
CA GLY A 145 10.87 -1.03 -5.47
C GLY A 145 9.72 -1.87 -6.04
N ILE A 146 9.88 -2.39 -7.26
CA ILE A 146 8.89 -3.25 -7.92
C ILE A 146 8.72 -4.55 -7.14
N LEU A 147 9.83 -5.21 -6.78
CA LEU A 147 9.80 -6.46 -6.04
C LEU A 147 9.09 -6.30 -4.68
N THR A 148 9.38 -5.20 -3.97
CA THR A 148 8.73 -4.86 -2.69
C THR A 148 7.23 -4.62 -2.88
N GLY A 149 6.84 -3.84 -3.90
CA GLY A 149 5.44 -3.57 -4.22
C GLY A 149 4.65 -4.83 -4.59
N LEU A 150 5.27 -5.75 -5.34
CA LEU A 150 4.67 -7.04 -5.70
C LEU A 150 4.55 -7.97 -4.49
N ALA A 151 5.57 -8.03 -3.64
CA ALA A 151 5.55 -8.81 -2.40
C ALA A 151 4.42 -8.35 -1.47
N LEU A 152 4.22 -7.04 -1.33
CA LEU A 152 3.12 -6.48 -0.54
C LEU A 152 1.75 -6.84 -1.11
N ARG A 153 1.60 -6.86 -2.43
CA ARG A 153 0.33 -7.23 -3.07
C ARG A 153 -0.04 -8.69 -2.79
N GLN A 154 0.95 -9.59 -2.82
CA GLN A 154 0.75 -11.03 -2.58
C GLN A 154 0.78 -11.42 -1.10
N GLY A 155 1.28 -10.55 -0.22
CA GLY A 155 1.40 -10.82 1.23
C GLY A 155 2.68 -11.54 1.64
N GLU A 156 3.72 -11.50 0.82
CA GLU A 156 5.02 -12.14 1.07
C GLU A 156 5.92 -11.23 1.93
N LEU A 157 5.81 -11.36 3.24
CA LEU A 157 6.49 -10.50 4.22
C LEU A 157 8.01 -10.72 4.25
N ASN A 158 8.49 -11.92 3.91
CA ASN A 158 9.92 -12.21 3.83
C ASN A 158 10.60 -11.40 2.73
N VAL A 159 9.98 -11.38 1.54
CA VAL A 159 10.48 -10.62 0.40
C VAL A 159 10.35 -9.13 0.65
N ALA A 160 9.23 -8.69 1.24
CA ALA A 160 9.02 -7.28 1.57
C ALA A 160 10.04 -6.76 2.60
N GLU A 161 10.42 -7.53 3.62
CA GLU A 161 11.47 -7.14 4.58
C GLU A 161 12.82 -6.95 3.89
N VAL A 162 13.22 -7.88 3.01
CA VAL A 162 14.47 -7.78 2.25
C VAL A 162 14.44 -6.58 1.29
N GLY A 163 13.32 -6.37 0.61
CA GLY A 163 13.13 -5.27 -0.33
C GLY A 163 13.19 -3.90 0.34
N TYR A 164 12.45 -3.68 1.43
CA TYR A 164 12.55 -2.44 2.19
C TYR A 164 13.92 -2.25 2.86
N GLY A 165 14.58 -3.34 3.25
CA GLY A 165 15.97 -3.30 3.72
C GLY A 165 16.93 -2.80 2.65
N ALA A 166 16.78 -3.26 1.41
CA ALA A 166 17.58 -2.80 0.26
C ALA A 166 17.28 -1.35 -0.13
N LEU A 167 16.05 -0.87 0.10
CA LEU A 167 15.65 0.52 -0.12
C LEU A 167 15.98 1.47 1.05
N PHE A 168 16.58 0.97 2.13
CA PHE A 168 16.90 1.73 3.35
C PHE A 168 15.69 2.33 4.09
N GLU A 169 14.51 1.74 3.93
CA GLU A 169 13.27 2.17 4.59
C GLU A 169 13.10 1.46 5.96
N LEU A 170 13.95 1.81 6.93
CA LEU A 170 14.06 1.10 8.21
C LEU A 170 12.77 1.09 9.03
N ASP A 171 11.96 2.15 8.96
CA ASP A 171 10.69 2.23 9.69
C ASP A 171 9.69 1.19 9.17
N LYS A 172 9.64 0.99 7.85
CA LYS A 172 8.79 -0.01 7.19
C LYS A 172 9.29 -1.43 7.49
N VAL A 173 10.60 -1.64 7.55
CA VAL A 173 11.21 -2.91 8.00
C VAL A 173 10.80 -3.26 9.43
N ARG A 174 10.87 -2.29 10.36
CA ARG A 174 10.45 -2.48 11.75
C ARG A 174 8.97 -2.86 11.84
N TYR A 175 8.11 -2.19 11.07
CA TYR A 175 6.69 -2.52 11.02
C TYR A 175 6.43 -3.93 10.47
N ILE A 176 7.13 -4.34 9.40
CA ILE A 176 7.00 -5.71 8.85
C ILE A 176 7.49 -6.76 9.85
N ARG A 177 8.54 -6.46 10.63
CA ARG A 177 8.99 -7.37 11.69
C ARG A 177 7.95 -7.51 12.80
N GLN A 178 7.29 -6.42 13.18
CA GLN A 178 6.15 -6.47 14.10
C GLN A 178 5.00 -7.30 13.52
N LEU A 179 4.72 -7.15 12.22
CA LEU A 179 3.71 -7.92 11.50
C LEU A 179 4.00 -9.43 11.52
N LYS A 180 5.27 -9.82 11.34
CA LYS A 180 5.69 -11.24 11.45
C LYS A 180 5.52 -11.83 12.85
N GLY A 181 5.59 -10.99 13.88
CA GLY A 181 5.36 -11.38 15.27
C GLY A 181 3.90 -11.72 15.59
N ILE A 182 2.96 -11.38 14.71
CA ILE A 182 1.55 -11.72 14.88
C ILE A 182 1.35 -13.21 14.58
N PRO A 183 0.75 -13.96 15.53
CA PRO A 183 0.56 -15.40 15.37
C PRO A 183 -0.51 -15.76 14.33
N THR A 184 -1.57 -14.96 14.23
CA THR A 184 -2.74 -15.24 13.39
C THR A 184 -2.54 -14.79 11.94
N PRO A 185 -2.81 -15.64 10.93
CA PRO A 185 -2.71 -15.23 9.52
C PRO A 185 -3.70 -14.13 9.17
N GLU A 186 -4.92 -14.17 9.72
CA GLU A 186 -5.96 -13.15 9.51
C GLU A 186 -5.56 -11.81 10.15
N GLY A 187 -4.94 -11.85 11.33
CA GLY A 187 -4.38 -10.68 11.99
C GLY A 187 -3.25 -10.03 11.17
N ARG A 188 -2.38 -10.85 10.56
CA ARG A 188 -1.35 -10.36 9.62
C ARG A 188 -1.96 -9.75 8.37
N GLN A 189 -2.97 -10.37 7.80
CA GLN A 189 -3.62 -9.87 6.59
C GLN A 189 -4.34 -8.53 6.86
N ALA A 190 -4.98 -8.39 8.02
CA ALA A 190 -5.62 -7.15 8.43
C ALA A 190 -4.62 -6.01 8.62
N GLU A 191 -3.52 -6.24 9.34
CA GLU A 191 -2.47 -5.24 9.52
C GLU A 191 -1.76 -4.90 8.20
N LEU A 192 -1.57 -5.87 7.29
CA LEU A 192 -1.08 -5.60 5.94
C LEU A 192 -2.07 -4.74 5.13
N ALA A 193 -3.37 -4.97 5.27
CA ALA A 193 -4.39 -4.12 4.65
C ALA A 193 -4.38 -2.70 5.25
N LEU A 194 -4.14 -2.55 6.55
CA LEU A 194 -3.92 -1.25 7.20
C LEU A 194 -2.70 -0.52 6.65
N PHE A 195 -1.59 -1.24 6.47
CA PHE A 195 -0.38 -0.70 5.86
C PHE A 195 -0.66 -0.12 4.47
N GLN A 196 -1.50 -0.81 3.68
CA GLN A 196 -1.93 -0.38 2.36
C GLN A 196 -3.09 0.63 2.37
N ARG A 197 -3.41 1.23 3.53
CA ARG A 197 -4.50 2.22 3.72
C ARG A 197 -5.89 1.70 3.36
N ARG A 198 -6.10 0.39 3.39
CA ARG A 198 -7.39 -0.28 3.12
C ARG A 198 -8.14 -0.56 4.43
N HIS A 199 -8.54 0.51 5.14
CA HIS A 199 -9.16 0.41 6.47
C HIS A 199 -10.44 -0.45 6.51
N ALA A 200 -11.34 -0.26 5.54
CA ALA A 200 -12.59 -1.02 5.48
C ALA A 200 -12.37 -2.53 5.23
N GLU A 201 -11.31 -2.88 4.49
CA GLU A 201 -10.97 -4.28 4.26
C GLU A 201 -10.35 -4.92 5.50
N ALA A 202 -9.48 -4.19 6.20
CA ALA A 202 -8.91 -4.63 7.48
C ALA A 202 -10.00 -4.90 8.53
N GLU A 203 -10.97 -3.98 8.68
CA GLU A 203 -12.11 -4.15 9.57
C GLU A 203 -12.90 -5.42 9.22
N ARG A 204 -13.23 -5.62 7.94
CA ARG A 204 -13.96 -6.80 7.48
C ARG A 204 -13.20 -8.10 7.76
N ILE A 205 -11.89 -8.12 7.56
CA ILE A 205 -11.04 -9.31 7.83
C ILE A 205 -11.09 -9.64 9.33
N LEU A 206 -10.87 -8.64 10.20
CA LEU A 206 -10.86 -8.83 11.65
C LEU A 206 -12.21 -9.27 12.19
N LEU A 207 -13.31 -8.68 11.70
CA LEU A 207 -14.67 -9.05 12.09
C LEU A 207 -15.04 -10.47 11.63
N HIS A 208 -14.64 -10.86 10.41
CA HIS A 208 -14.88 -12.21 9.90
C HIS A 208 -14.09 -13.27 10.67
N ALA A 209 -12.84 -12.95 11.06
CA ALA A 209 -11.99 -13.81 11.87
C ALA A 209 -12.40 -13.87 13.36
N GLY A 210 -13.35 -13.04 13.81
CA GLY A 210 -13.75 -12.95 15.21
C GLY A 210 -12.72 -12.26 16.12
N LEU A 211 -11.70 -11.62 15.56
CA LEU A 211 -10.65 -10.89 16.29
C LEU A 211 -11.14 -9.48 16.68
N ILE A 212 -12.19 -9.43 17.50
CA ILE A 212 -12.91 -8.20 17.85
C ILE A 212 -12.00 -7.23 18.61
N TYR A 213 -11.19 -7.74 19.55
CA TYR A 213 -10.25 -6.91 20.31
C TYR A 213 -9.28 -6.16 19.40
N ARG A 214 -8.69 -6.85 18.41
CA ARG A 214 -7.80 -6.21 17.42
C ARG A 214 -8.51 -5.20 16.55
N CYS A 215 -9.75 -5.47 16.18
CA CYS A 215 -10.57 -4.52 15.42
C CYS A 215 -10.78 -3.23 16.21
N ILE A 216 -11.10 -3.34 17.50
CA ILE A 216 -11.26 -2.20 18.41
C ILE A 216 -9.93 -1.46 18.60
N ASP A 217 -8.84 -2.19 18.86
CA ASP A 217 -7.49 -1.62 19.03
C ASP A 217 -7.04 -0.86 17.77
N MET A 218 -7.31 -1.41 16.59
CA MET A 218 -7.07 -0.77 15.29
C MET A 218 -7.83 0.56 15.18
N HIS A 219 -9.13 0.58 15.46
CA HIS A 219 -9.93 1.81 15.38
C HIS A 219 -9.47 2.86 16.41
N ILE A 220 -9.03 2.43 17.60
CA ILE A 220 -8.44 3.32 18.60
C ILE A 220 -7.12 3.93 18.09
N ARG A 221 -6.22 3.12 17.50
CA ARG A 221 -4.97 3.60 16.89
C ARG A 221 -5.22 4.60 15.75
N LEU A 222 -6.31 4.43 15.01
CA LEU A 222 -6.75 5.32 13.93
C LEU A 222 -7.57 6.54 14.43
N PHE A 223 -7.77 6.68 15.75
CA PHE A 223 -8.62 7.71 16.37
C PHE A 223 -10.10 7.68 15.93
N ASN A 224 -10.58 6.55 15.42
CA ASN A 224 -11.99 6.33 15.05
C ASN A 224 -12.79 5.81 16.26
N TRP A 225 -12.94 6.67 17.28
CA TRP A 225 -13.52 6.31 18.58
C TRP A 225 -14.99 5.90 18.51
N GLU A 226 -15.80 6.56 17.68
CA GLU A 226 -17.23 6.25 17.50
C GLU A 226 -17.40 4.84 16.95
N ARG A 227 -16.69 4.51 15.87
CA ARG A 227 -16.73 3.17 15.27
C ARG A 227 -16.23 2.08 16.22
N ALA A 228 -15.18 2.37 17.00
CA ALA A 228 -14.68 1.45 18.02
C ALA A 228 -15.76 1.14 19.08
N LEU A 229 -16.55 2.13 19.48
CA LEU A 229 -17.62 1.99 20.46
C LEU A 229 -18.84 1.26 19.88
N GLU A 230 -19.21 1.54 18.63
CA GLU A 230 -20.26 0.79 17.92
C GLU A 230 -19.93 -0.71 17.88
N ILE A 231 -18.72 -1.06 17.46
CA ILE A 231 -18.29 -2.47 17.38
C ILE A 231 -18.30 -3.12 18.78
N ALA A 232 -17.84 -2.38 19.80
CA ALA A 232 -17.83 -2.86 21.18
C ALA A 232 -19.24 -3.10 21.75
N THR A 233 -20.20 -2.21 21.43
CA THR A 233 -21.60 -2.33 21.90
C THR A 233 -22.37 -3.40 21.12
N GLU A 234 -22.21 -3.49 19.79
CA GLU A 234 -22.83 -4.53 18.95
C GLU A 234 -22.42 -5.95 19.37
N ARG A 235 -21.14 -6.13 19.73
CA ARG A 235 -20.59 -7.43 20.16
C ARG A 235 -20.63 -7.63 21.66
N LYS A 236 -21.03 -6.60 22.43
CA LYS A 236 -21.09 -6.59 23.91
C LYS A 236 -19.76 -6.98 24.58
N THR A 237 -18.65 -6.58 23.97
CA THR A 237 -17.28 -6.89 24.43
C THR A 237 -16.43 -5.63 24.48
N HIS A 238 -15.53 -5.54 25.48
CA HIS A 238 -14.48 -4.51 25.55
C HIS A 238 -14.93 -3.04 25.60
N VAL A 239 -16.18 -2.76 25.98
CA VAL A 239 -16.68 -1.36 26.13
C VAL A 239 -15.86 -0.59 27.17
N SER A 240 -15.57 -1.23 28.31
CA SER A 240 -14.72 -0.65 29.37
C SER A 240 -13.31 -0.30 28.86
N THR A 241 -12.78 -1.10 27.93
CA THR A 241 -11.46 -0.94 27.33
C THR A 241 -11.39 0.30 26.43
N VAL A 242 -12.44 0.54 25.66
CA VAL A 242 -12.57 1.73 24.80
C VAL A 242 -12.72 3.00 25.64
N LEU A 243 -13.57 2.95 26.68
CA LEU A 243 -13.77 4.08 27.61
C LEU A 243 -12.48 4.44 28.35
N ALA A 244 -11.76 3.44 28.89
CA ALA A 244 -10.48 3.65 29.53
C ALA A 244 -9.50 4.35 28.57
N ARG A 245 -9.22 3.76 27.41
CA ARG A 245 -8.27 4.35 26.45
C ARG A 245 -8.67 5.75 25.99
N ARG A 246 -9.98 6.04 25.93
CA ARG A 246 -10.49 7.38 25.63
C ARG A 246 -10.19 8.37 26.76
N GLN A 247 -10.43 8.00 28.03
CA GLN A 247 -10.10 8.84 29.18
C GLN A 247 -8.61 9.20 29.20
N ARG A 248 -7.71 8.22 29.08
CA ARG A 248 -6.26 8.50 29.01
C ARG A 248 -5.87 9.39 27.83
N TYR A 249 -6.53 9.25 26.68
CA TYR A 249 -6.30 10.13 25.55
C TYR A 249 -6.73 11.57 25.86
N LEU A 250 -7.89 11.75 26.49
CA LEU A 250 -8.41 13.06 26.87
C LEU A 250 -7.58 13.72 27.97
N ASP A 251 -7.13 12.95 28.96
CA ASP A 251 -6.21 13.41 30.00
C ASP A 251 -4.88 13.89 29.40
N ALA A 252 -4.33 13.13 28.45
CA ALA A 252 -3.09 13.50 27.76
C ALA A 252 -3.23 14.76 26.90
N VAL A 253 -4.42 15.02 26.37
CA VAL A 253 -4.72 16.19 25.51
C VAL A 253 -5.24 17.38 26.32
N GLY A 254 -5.63 17.17 27.59
CA GLY A 254 -6.19 18.20 28.48
C GLY A 254 -7.55 18.72 28.01
N LYS A 255 -8.35 17.89 27.33
CA LYS A 255 -9.67 18.28 26.80
C LYS A 255 -10.78 17.42 27.39
N GLU A 256 -11.94 18.03 27.58
CA GLU A 256 -13.14 17.33 28.06
C GLU A 256 -13.85 16.55 26.95
N GLU A 257 -14.64 15.55 27.35
CA GLU A 257 -15.40 14.74 26.41
C GLU A 257 -16.40 15.59 25.62
N THR A 258 -16.34 15.50 24.29
CA THR A 258 -17.28 16.20 23.40
C THR A 258 -18.40 15.29 22.90
N ILE A 259 -18.20 13.97 22.91
CA ILE A 259 -19.10 12.99 22.29
C ILE A 259 -20.19 12.56 23.30
N PRO A 260 -21.48 12.72 22.99
CA PRO A 260 -22.58 12.44 23.93
C PRO A 260 -22.69 10.96 24.31
N LEU A 261 -22.47 10.04 23.35
CA LEU A 261 -22.47 8.59 23.58
C LEU A 261 -21.43 8.16 24.62
N PHE A 262 -20.26 8.82 24.64
CA PHE A 262 -19.22 8.54 25.62
C PHE A 262 -19.62 9.02 27.03
N LYS A 263 -20.29 10.16 27.15
CA LYS A 263 -20.78 10.69 28.44
C LYS A 263 -21.84 9.78 29.07
N GLU A 264 -22.79 9.31 28.27
CA GLU A 264 -23.84 8.39 28.74
C GLU A 264 -23.23 7.05 29.21
N LEU A 265 -22.27 6.52 28.46
CA LEU A 265 -21.63 5.25 28.81
C LEU A 265 -20.59 5.38 29.95
N ALA A 266 -19.90 6.51 30.06
CA ALA A 266 -19.02 6.82 31.19
C ALA A 266 -19.79 6.96 32.50
N SER A 267 -21.06 7.41 32.47
CA SER A 267 -21.89 7.49 33.67
C SER A 267 -22.40 6.13 34.17
N SER A 268 -22.42 5.12 33.30
CA SER A 268 -22.99 3.79 33.60
C SER A 268 -21.94 2.70 33.87
N VAL A 269 -20.68 2.91 33.47
CA VAL A 269 -19.61 1.91 33.59
C VAL A 269 -18.44 2.47 34.41
N SER A 270 -18.14 1.86 35.56
CA SER A 270 -16.93 2.15 36.32
C SER A 270 -15.69 1.64 35.56
N VAL A 271 -14.76 2.53 35.28
CA VAL A 271 -13.57 2.24 34.47
C VAL A 271 -12.40 1.89 35.39
N ASP A 272 -12.14 0.60 35.57
CA ASP A 272 -10.97 0.10 36.29
C ASP A 272 -9.83 -0.26 35.31
N TRP A 273 -8.71 0.45 35.44
CA TRP A 273 -7.55 0.33 34.54
C TRP A 273 -6.88 -1.03 34.57
N ASP A 274 -6.79 -1.65 35.74
CA ASP A 274 -6.12 -2.94 35.93
C ASP A 274 -6.93 -4.09 35.32
N LEU A 275 -8.26 -4.05 35.47
CA LEU A 275 -9.18 -5.03 34.84
C LEU A 275 -9.17 -4.92 33.31
N VAL A 276 -8.98 -3.72 32.78
CA VAL A 276 -8.83 -3.50 31.33
C VAL A 276 -7.54 -4.14 30.83
N LEU A 277 -6.41 -3.96 31.52
CA LEU A 277 -5.13 -4.56 31.14
C LEU A 277 -5.15 -6.09 31.23
N GLU A 278 -5.81 -6.66 32.25
CA GLU A 278 -5.98 -8.11 32.37
C GLU A 278 -6.86 -8.68 31.26
N LYS A 279 -7.96 -8.01 30.91
CA LYS A 279 -8.82 -8.42 29.78
C LYS A 279 -8.07 -8.36 28.45
N VAL A 280 -7.21 -7.37 28.25
CA VAL A 280 -6.34 -7.28 27.07
C VAL A 280 -5.38 -8.46 27.00
N LYS A 281 -4.66 -8.75 28.08
CA LYS A 281 -3.73 -9.88 28.14
C LYS A 281 -4.44 -11.22 27.93
N GLN A 282 -5.64 -11.39 28.46
CA GLN A 282 -6.44 -12.60 28.24
C GLN A 282 -6.81 -12.79 26.76
N GLU A 283 -7.14 -11.72 26.05
CA GLU A 283 -7.44 -11.79 24.61
C GLU A 283 -6.20 -12.06 23.77
N GLU A 284 -5.05 -11.48 24.13
CA GLU A 284 -3.76 -11.80 23.47
C GLU A 284 -3.37 -13.27 23.67
N VAL A 285 -3.60 -13.82 24.86
CA VAL A 285 -3.37 -15.25 25.14
C VAL A 285 -4.36 -16.12 24.35
N LYS A 286 -5.65 -15.78 24.33
CA LYS A 286 -6.64 -16.51 23.51
C LYS A 286 -6.27 -16.47 22.04
N GLU A 287 -5.81 -15.33 21.55
CA GLU A 287 -5.36 -15.19 20.17
C GLU A 287 -4.15 -16.10 19.87
N SER A 288 -3.18 -16.17 20.80
CA SER A 288 -2.01 -17.05 20.66
C SER A 288 -2.36 -18.55 20.69
N GLN A 289 -3.50 -18.91 21.29
CA GLN A 289 -3.97 -20.29 21.45
C GLN A 289 -4.94 -20.74 20.35
N LEU A 290 -5.30 -19.86 19.40
CA LEU A 290 -6.19 -20.22 18.30
C LEU A 290 -5.54 -21.28 17.38
N PRO A 291 -6.32 -22.23 16.83
CA PRO A 291 -5.84 -23.36 16.02
C PRO A 291 -5.26 -22.99 14.63
N GLY A 292 -4.86 -21.73 14.41
CA GLY A 292 -4.15 -21.22 13.23
C GLY A 292 -2.95 -20.33 13.60
N ALA A 293 -2.65 -20.15 14.88
CA ALA A 293 -1.54 -19.36 15.39
C ALA A 293 -0.20 -20.05 15.05
N ARG A 294 0.39 -19.72 13.91
CA ARG A 294 1.74 -20.17 13.54
C ARG A 294 2.62 -18.94 13.33
N PRO A 295 3.80 -18.89 13.99
CA PRO A 295 4.81 -17.88 13.68
C PRO A 295 5.04 -17.83 12.18
N TYR A 296 5.19 -16.63 11.62
CA TYR A 296 5.47 -16.47 10.19
C TYR A 296 6.82 -17.16 9.89
N GLN A 297 6.80 -18.17 9.01
CA GLN A 297 7.99 -18.92 8.56
C GLN A 297 8.62 -18.23 7.36
#